data_AF-A0A9P6I9Y6-F1
#
_entry.id   AF-A0A9P6I9Y6-F1
#
_cell.length_a   1.000
_cell.length_b   1.000
_cell.length_c   1.000
_cell.angle_alpha   90.00
_cell.angle_beta   90.00
_cell.angle_gamma   90.00
#
_symmetry.space_group_name_H-M   'P 1'
#
loop_
_entity.id
_entity.type
_entity.pdbx_description
1 polymer ?
#
loop_
_entity_poly.entity_id
_entity_poly.type
_entity_poly.pdbx_seq_one_letter_code
_entity_poly.pdbx_strand_id
1 'polypeptide(L)'
;MRLLRSVYSNAEPNTYGKGSWGYTVLRTVYTDESDTLFPLAMERLKLWVVQYYVHRTRFPLWGDRGVRDFIRMKDASVNEELGRRFRIESLEDKEALNKPRLENASHDDVKSLCEYFKKWVISVGGRPEAHEWNPRLYDFLVIDEPCMRVLAALPLRTAPLRVPVDFLEKSEWLRESDMAYVWLIDWRAVERWSGEKGSEYMEDEIHRGWTTHQAIFIADTWFQRAKYMDMEDWIIG
;
A
#
# COMPACT_ATOMS: atom_id res chain seq x y z
N MET A 1 -4.32 27.05 -29.55
CA MET A 1 -4.65 26.14 -30.67
C MET A 1 -3.59 25.05 -30.67
N ARG A 2 -3.83 23.75 -30.56
CA ARG A 2 -4.93 22.82 -30.92
C ARG A 2 -4.96 21.70 -29.86
N LEU A 3 -6.12 21.38 -29.29
CA LEU A 3 -6.89 20.16 -29.58
C LEU A 3 -6.15 18.84 -29.24
N LEU A 4 -6.28 18.43 -27.98
CA LEU A 4 -6.40 17.02 -27.59
C LEU A 4 -7.52 16.90 -26.55
N ARG A 5 -8.76 17.15 -26.99
CA ARG A 5 -9.91 16.47 -26.35
C ARG A 5 -9.74 15.00 -26.72
N SER A 6 -9.14 14.25 -25.80
CA SER A 6 -9.01 12.80 -25.90
C SER A 6 -10.40 12.20 -26.12
N VAL A 7 -10.49 11.39 -27.16
CA VAL A 7 -11.69 10.73 -27.68
C VAL A 7 -12.05 9.49 -26.85
N TYR A 8 -11.69 9.46 -25.56
CA TYR A 8 -11.99 8.32 -24.69
C TYR A 8 -12.65 8.79 -23.40
N SER A 9 -13.89 8.32 -23.21
CA SER A 9 -14.72 8.40 -22.00
C SER A 9 -15.64 9.62 -21.86
N ASN A 10 -16.84 9.53 -22.43
CA ASN A 10 -18.04 10.26 -21.97
C ASN A 10 -18.60 9.72 -20.62
N ALA A 11 -17.82 8.94 -19.87
CA ALA A 11 -18.21 8.53 -18.52
C ALA A 11 -17.60 9.50 -17.51
N GLU A 12 -18.42 9.93 -16.54
CA GLU A 12 -17.90 10.68 -15.39
C GLU A 12 -16.76 9.88 -14.72
N PRO A 13 -15.66 10.53 -14.32
CA PRO A 13 -14.58 9.85 -13.61
C PRO A 13 -15.10 9.28 -12.30
N ASN A 14 -14.70 8.05 -11.98
CA ASN A 14 -15.08 7.40 -10.72
C ASN A 14 -14.67 8.30 -9.53
N THR A 15 -15.62 8.63 -8.67
CA THR A 15 -15.43 9.49 -7.50
C THR A 15 -15.08 8.72 -6.22
N TYR A 16 -14.97 7.39 -6.31
CA TYR A 16 -14.68 6.51 -5.19
C TYR A 16 -13.35 6.89 -4.52
N GLY A 17 -13.42 7.23 -3.23
CA GLY A 17 -12.24 7.65 -2.47
C GLY A 17 -11.58 8.91 -3.01
N LYS A 18 -12.29 9.78 -3.75
CA LYS A 18 -11.74 11.04 -4.26
C LYS A 18 -11.07 11.85 -3.15
N GLY A 19 -9.83 12.29 -3.39
CA GLY A 19 -9.02 13.04 -2.42
C GLY A 19 -8.46 12.19 -1.28
N SER A 20 -8.56 10.87 -1.34
CA SER A 20 -7.93 9.94 -0.40
C SER A 20 -6.90 9.05 -1.11
N TRP A 21 -5.96 8.49 -0.35
CA TRP A 21 -4.97 7.53 -0.86
C TRP A 21 -4.89 6.32 0.08
N GLY A 22 -4.29 5.24 -0.41
CA GLY A 22 -4.19 3.97 0.31
C GLY A 22 -4.82 2.82 -0.47
N TYR A 23 -5.04 1.70 0.20
CA TYR A 23 -5.38 0.43 -0.44
C TYR A 23 -6.64 -0.19 0.13
N THR A 24 -7.23 -1.08 -0.66
CA THR A 24 -8.20 -2.07 -0.21
C THR A 24 -7.44 -3.29 0.30
N VAL A 25 -7.89 -3.85 1.43
CA VAL A 25 -7.32 -5.05 2.06
C VAL A 25 -8.30 -6.19 1.94
N LEU A 26 -7.89 -7.32 1.36
CA LEU A 26 -8.65 -8.55 1.46
C LEU A 26 -8.20 -9.32 2.71
N ARG A 27 -9.18 -9.65 3.56
CA ARG A 27 -8.95 -10.58 4.68
C ARG A 27 -9.08 -12.01 4.17
N THR A 28 -8.03 -12.81 4.31
CA THR A 28 -7.99 -14.18 3.75
C THR A 28 -7.98 -15.29 4.80
N VAL A 29 -7.90 -14.96 6.09
CA VAL A 29 -7.84 -15.94 7.18
C VAL A 29 -8.93 -15.62 8.22
N TYR A 30 -9.70 -16.64 8.59
CA TYR A 30 -10.89 -16.56 9.46
C TYR A 30 -10.87 -17.62 10.57
N THR A 31 -9.84 -17.57 11.42
CA THR A 31 -9.68 -18.38 12.63
C THR A 31 -9.94 -17.52 13.86
N ASP A 32 -10.21 -18.12 15.03
CA ASP A 32 -10.45 -17.37 16.28
C ASP A 32 -9.28 -16.42 16.63
N GLU A 33 -8.04 -16.86 16.37
CA GLU A 33 -6.86 -16.01 16.53
C GLU A 33 -6.86 -14.85 15.52
N SER A 34 -7.18 -15.11 14.25
CA SER A 34 -7.23 -14.05 13.25
C SER A 34 -8.37 -13.05 13.51
N ASP A 35 -9.52 -13.52 14.02
CA ASP A 35 -10.65 -12.66 14.44
C ASP A 35 -10.23 -11.67 15.53
N THR A 36 -9.31 -12.10 16.40
CA THR A 36 -8.73 -11.24 17.45
C THR A 36 -7.65 -10.31 16.88
N LEU A 37 -6.74 -10.82 16.03
CA LEU A 37 -5.57 -10.08 15.58
C LEU A 37 -5.84 -9.13 14.42
N PHE A 38 -6.77 -9.44 13.52
CA PHE A 38 -7.03 -8.65 12.32
C PHE A 38 -7.39 -7.18 12.62
N PRO A 39 -8.35 -6.85 13.52
CA PRO A 39 -8.64 -5.46 13.85
C PRO A 39 -7.42 -4.74 14.43
N LEU A 40 -6.64 -5.40 15.29
CA LEU A 40 -5.40 -4.85 15.84
C LEU A 40 -4.38 -4.57 14.74
N ALA A 41 -4.14 -5.52 13.84
CA ALA A 41 -3.22 -5.36 12.72
C ALA A 41 -3.63 -4.19 11.81
N MET A 42 -4.92 -4.03 11.52
CA MET A 42 -5.44 -2.91 10.72
C MET A 42 -5.25 -1.56 11.41
N GLU A 43 -5.51 -1.47 12.72
CA GLU A 43 -5.26 -0.26 13.51
C GLU A 43 -3.77 0.09 13.56
N ARG A 44 -2.92 -0.91 13.75
CA ARG A 44 -1.46 -0.76 13.76
C ARG A 44 -0.94 -0.25 12.43
N LEU A 45 -1.39 -0.85 11.33
CA LEU A 45 -1.01 -0.42 9.99
C LEU A 45 -1.40 1.04 9.74
N LYS A 46 -2.64 1.41 10.07
CA LYS A 46 -3.13 2.80 9.99
C LYS A 46 -2.27 3.76 10.79
N LEU A 47 -2.05 3.43 12.06
CA LEU A 47 -1.28 4.25 12.98
C LEU A 47 0.14 4.46 12.46
N TRP A 48 0.82 3.39 12.06
CA TRP A 48 2.22 3.46 11.65
C TRP A 48 2.41 4.17 10.32
N VAL A 49 1.53 3.93 9.35
CA VAL A 49 1.56 4.66 8.07
C VAL A 49 1.42 6.16 8.33
N VAL A 50 0.42 6.57 9.10
CA VAL A 50 0.11 7.98 9.33
C VAL A 50 1.14 8.64 10.22
N GLN A 51 1.51 8.04 11.36
CA GLN A 51 2.37 8.67 12.36
C GLN A 51 3.84 8.61 12.00
N TYR A 52 4.29 7.54 11.34
CA TYR A 52 5.71 7.24 11.21
C TYR A 52 6.17 7.19 9.75
N TYR A 53 5.48 6.47 8.88
CA TYR A 53 5.98 6.26 7.51
C TYR A 53 5.82 7.50 6.63
N VAL A 54 4.67 8.17 6.69
CA VAL A 54 4.47 9.45 6.00
C VAL A 54 5.43 10.52 6.54
N HIS A 55 5.77 10.48 7.83
CA HIS A 55 6.71 11.42 8.44
C HIS A 55 8.17 10.98 8.39
N ARG A 56 8.51 9.89 7.68
CA ARG A 56 9.83 9.26 7.79
C ARG A 56 11.00 10.19 7.44
N THR A 57 10.76 11.11 6.51
CA THR A 57 11.75 12.08 6.03
C THR A 57 12.05 13.17 7.05
N ARG A 58 11.16 13.40 8.02
CA ARG A 58 11.33 14.39 9.10
C ARG A 58 12.12 13.87 10.28
N PHE A 59 12.42 12.57 10.33
CA PHE A 59 13.33 12.07 11.34
C PHE A 59 14.74 12.59 11.04
N PRO A 60 15.47 13.09 12.06
CA PRO A 60 16.82 13.61 11.88
C PRO A 60 17.67 12.60 11.11
N LEU A 61 18.35 13.10 10.06
CA LEU A 61 19.38 12.33 9.38
C LEU A 61 20.64 12.25 10.27
N TRP A 62 21.61 11.44 9.86
CA TRP A 62 22.86 11.27 10.59
C TRP A 62 23.66 12.59 10.68
N GLY A 63 24.20 12.86 11.88
CA GLY A 63 25.15 13.96 12.14
C GLY A 63 24.64 15.38 11.84
N ASP A 64 25.56 16.31 11.61
CA ASP A 64 25.26 17.75 11.41
C ASP A 64 24.39 18.05 10.17
N ARG A 65 24.30 17.10 9.23
CA ARG A 65 23.41 17.19 8.07
C ARG A 65 21.95 17.04 8.50
N GLY A 66 21.68 16.12 9.43
CA GLY A 66 20.36 15.94 10.02
C GLY A 66 19.89 17.13 10.84
N VAL A 67 20.77 17.86 11.51
CA VAL A 67 20.40 19.08 12.24
C VAL A 67 19.92 20.18 11.29
N ARG A 68 20.65 20.39 10.18
CA ARG A 68 20.29 21.40 9.16
C ARG A 68 19.00 21.07 8.43
N ASP A 69 18.81 19.80 8.08
CA ASP A 69 17.61 19.35 7.35
C ASP A 69 16.39 19.29 8.28
N PHE A 70 16.56 18.89 9.54
CA PHE A 70 15.49 18.93 10.55
C PHE A 70 14.98 20.36 10.78
N ILE A 71 15.88 21.36 10.81
CA ILE A 71 15.50 22.79 10.92
C ILE A 71 14.74 23.28 9.68
N ARG A 72 15.06 22.75 8.48
CA ARG A 72 14.35 23.08 7.24
C ARG A 72 12.98 22.40 7.15
N MET A 73 12.84 21.21 7.73
CA MET A 73 11.60 20.42 7.76
C MET A 73 10.67 20.80 8.93
N LYS A 74 10.49 22.09 9.19
CA LYS A 74 9.60 22.57 10.27
C LYS A 74 8.12 22.46 9.92
N ASP A 75 7.77 22.64 8.66
CA ASP A 75 6.39 22.54 8.21
C ASP A 75 5.99 21.07 8.06
N ALA A 76 4.97 20.67 8.83
CA ALA A 76 4.40 19.34 8.84
C ALA A 76 3.16 19.22 7.95
N SER A 77 2.62 20.34 7.48
CA SER A 77 1.26 20.47 6.95
C SER A 77 0.97 19.50 5.81
N VAL A 78 1.92 19.34 4.87
CA VAL A 78 1.79 18.39 3.76
C VAL A 78 1.68 16.96 4.28
N ASN A 79 2.57 16.55 5.18
CA ASN A 79 2.57 15.19 5.73
C ASN A 79 1.34 14.93 6.61
N GLU A 80 0.90 15.93 7.39
CA GLU A 80 -0.33 15.87 8.16
C GLU A 80 -1.55 15.73 7.26
N GLU A 81 -1.60 16.47 6.15
CA GLU A 81 -2.67 16.38 5.16
C GLU A 81 -2.66 15.03 4.43
N LEU A 82 -1.47 14.51 4.07
CA LEU A 82 -1.33 13.15 3.56
C LEU A 82 -1.84 12.13 4.58
N GLY A 83 -1.40 12.20 5.84
CA GLY A 83 -1.87 11.34 6.90
C GLY A 83 -3.40 11.38 7.07
N ARG A 84 -4.00 12.58 7.04
CA ARG A 84 -5.45 12.79 7.15
C ARG A 84 -6.22 12.15 6.00
N ARG A 85 -5.63 12.11 4.79
CA ARG A 85 -6.19 11.51 3.58
C ARG A 85 -5.95 10.01 3.45
N PHE A 86 -5.15 9.40 4.32
CA PHE A 86 -4.90 7.96 4.28
C PHE A 86 -6.18 7.17 4.62
N ARG A 87 -6.58 6.28 3.72
CA ARG A 87 -7.76 5.42 3.86
C ARG A 87 -7.39 4.00 3.47
N ILE A 88 -7.69 3.08 4.36
CA ILE A 88 -7.54 1.65 4.16
C ILE A 88 -8.83 0.98 4.64
N GLU A 89 -9.38 0.14 3.79
CA GLU A 89 -10.66 -0.54 3.98
C GLU A 89 -10.44 -2.04 3.89
N SER A 90 -11.18 -2.81 4.71
CA SER A 90 -11.15 -4.26 4.65
C SER A 90 -12.37 -4.77 3.89
N LEU A 91 -12.15 -5.76 3.03
CA LEU A 91 -13.18 -6.59 2.45
C LEU A 91 -13.11 -7.97 3.11
N GLU A 92 -14.25 -8.41 3.60
CA GLU A 92 -14.39 -9.66 4.33
C GLU A 92 -15.53 -10.48 3.71
N ASP A 93 -15.18 -11.69 3.30
CA ASP A 93 -16.09 -12.70 2.75
C ASP A 93 -15.43 -14.05 3.00
N LYS A 94 -15.84 -14.72 4.08
CA LYS A 94 -15.24 -16.00 4.49
C LYS A 94 -15.42 -17.10 3.44
N GLU A 95 -16.47 -17.05 2.63
CA GLU A 95 -16.73 -18.09 1.62
C GLU A 95 -15.85 -17.88 0.39
N ALA A 96 -15.71 -16.64 -0.07
CA ALA A 96 -14.94 -16.32 -1.27
C ALA A 96 -13.44 -16.11 -1.03
N LEU A 97 -13.06 -15.54 0.12
CA LEU A 97 -11.70 -15.07 0.40
C LEU A 97 -10.89 -15.97 1.31
N ASN A 98 -11.48 -16.99 1.93
CA ASN A 98 -10.72 -17.91 2.78
C ASN A 98 -9.73 -18.70 1.93
N LYS A 99 -8.45 -18.36 2.03
CA LYS A 99 -7.35 -18.91 1.23
C LYS A 99 -6.21 -19.40 2.13
N PRO A 100 -5.40 -20.37 1.67
CA PRO A 100 -4.17 -20.70 2.35
C PRO A 100 -3.25 -19.48 2.46
N ARG A 101 -2.26 -19.55 3.35
CA ARG A 101 -1.22 -18.52 3.49
C ARG A 101 -0.62 -18.19 2.13
N LEU A 102 -0.45 -16.90 1.82
CA LEU A 102 -0.03 -16.43 0.49
C LEU A 102 1.37 -16.92 0.11
N GLU A 103 2.20 -17.25 1.09
CA GLU A 103 3.49 -17.92 0.89
C GLU A 103 3.34 -19.28 0.18
N ASN A 104 2.26 -20.01 0.49
CA ASN A 104 1.96 -21.34 -0.05
C ASN A 104 0.79 -21.33 -1.04
N ALA A 105 0.27 -20.15 -1.39
CA ALA A 105 -0.86 -20.03 -2.30
C ALA A 105 -0.45 -20.42 -3.72
N SER A 106 -1.33 -21.19 -4.38
CA SER A 106 -1.19 -21.44 -5.81
C SER A 106 -1.49 -20.18 -6.63
N HIS A 107 -1.11 -20.19 -7.90
CA HIS A 107 -1.48 -19.09 -8.80
C HIS A 107 -3.00 -18.95 -8.95
N ASP A 108 -3.74 -20.07 -8.93
CA ASP A 108 -5.19 -20.08 -9.01
C ASP A 108 -5.84 -19.50 -7.75
N ASP A 109 -5.26 -19.72 -6.58
CA ASP A 109 -5.68 -19.07 -5.35
C ASP A 109 -5.58 -17.54 -5.49
N VAL A 110 -4.45 -17.03 -5.98
CA VAL A 110 -4.23 -15.59 -6.15
C VAL A 110 -5.11 -15.00 -7.27
N LYS A 111 -5.30 -15.73 -8.37
CA LYS A 111 -6.27 -15.33 -9.42
C LYS A 111 -7.67 -15.19 -8.86
N SER A 112 -8.11 -16.10 -7.99
CA SER A 112 -9.44 -16.00 -7.39
C SER A 112 -9.60 -14.76 -6.49
N LEU A 113 -8.54 -14.32 -5.81
CA LEU A 113 -8.52 -13.06 -5.07
C LEU A 113 -8.62 -11.85 -6.02
N CYS A 114 -7.90 -11.90 -7.15
CA CYS A 114 -7.98 -10.87 -8.18
C CYS A 114 -9.40 -10.75 -8.77
N GLU A 115 -10.07 -11.88 -9.05
CA GLU A 115 -11.45 -11.88 -9.52
C GLU A 115 -12.42 -11.28 -8.50
N TYR A 116 -12.23 -11.58 -7.21
CA TYR A 116 -13.02 -10.96 -6.15
C TYR A 116 -12.79 -9.45 -6.11
N PHE A 117 -11.53 -9.01 -6.14
CA PHE A 117 -11.18 -7.59 -6.14
C PHE A 117 -11.78 -6.86 -7.35
N LYS A 118 -11.68 -7.42 -8.57
CA LYS A 118 -12.28 -6.82 -9.78
C LYS A 118 -13.80 -6.68 -9.67
N LYS A 119 -14.49 -7.68 -9.12
CA LYS A 119 -15.94 -7.59 -8.85
C LYS A 119 -16.26 -6.46 -7.88
N TRP A 120 -15.46 -6.29 -6.84
CA TRP A 120 -15.59 -5.17 -5.91
C TRP A 120 -15.30 -3.81 -6.59
N VAL A 121 -14.26 -3.72 -7.42
CA VAL A 121 -13.98 -2.48 -8.19
C VAL A 121 -15.19 -2.09 -9.03
N ILE A 122 -15.82 -3.05 -9.71
CA ILE A 122 -17.06 -2.82 -10.48
C ILE A 122 -18.20 -2.34 -9.58
N SER A 123 -18.37 -2.93 -8.39
CA SER A 123 -19.45 -2.58 -7.48
C SER A 123 -19.33 -1.15 -6.91
N VAL A 124 -18.11 -0.62 -6.80
CA VAL A 124 -17.84 0.78 -6.43
C VAL A 124 -17.81 1.74 -7.64
N GLY A 125 -18.33 1.30 -8.79
CA GLY A 125 -18.44 2.10 -10.01
C GLY A 125 -17.13 2.22 -10.80
N GLY A 126 -16.13 1.42 -10.47
CA GLY A 126 -14.87 1.36 -11.19
C GLY A 126 -14.90 0.42 -12.39
N ARG A 127 -13.84 0.49 -13.18
CA ARG A 127 -13.66 -0.29 -14.40
C ARG A 127 -12.25 -0.87 -14.41
N PRO A 128 -12.06 -2.13 -13.99
CA PRO A 128 -10.73 -2.75 -13.90
C PRO A 128 -9.92 -2.65 -15.20
N GLU A 129 -10.60 -2.82 -16.34
CA GLU A 129 -9.99 -2.81 -17.67
C GLU A 129 -9.77 -1.41 -18.25
N ALA A 130 -10.48 -0.40 -17.74
CA ALA A 130 -10.18 0.96 -18.12
C ALA A 130 -8.94 1.40 -17.32
N HIS A 131 -8.07 2.21 -17.94
CA HIS A 131 -7.01 2.91 -17.22
C HIS A 131 -7.64 4.01 -16.34
N GLU A 132 -8.51 3.63 -15.40
CA GLU A 132 -9.07 4.56 -14.45
C GLU A 132 -7.93 5.12 -13.60
N TRP A 133 -7.88 6.44 -13.54
CA TRP A 133 -6.87 7.25 -12.87
C TRP A 133 -7.02 7.23 -11.34
N ASN A 134 -7.38 6.09 -10.76
CA ASN A 134 -7.55 5.91 -9.33
C ASN A 134 -6.70 4.72 -8.83
N PRO A 135 -5.50 4.99 -8.27
CA PRO A 135 -4.60 3.94 -7.79
C PRO A 135 -5.22 3.03 -6.72
N ARG A 136 -6.29 3.48 -6.02
CA ARG A 136 -7.03 2.64 -5.05
C ARG A 136 -7.73 1.43 -5.68
N LEU A 137 -8.00 1.50 -6.99
CA LEU A 137 -8.72 0.46 -7.73
C LEU A 137 -7.76 -0.41 -8.56
N TYR A 138 -6.45 -0.16 -8.44
CA TYR A 138 -5.44 -0.78 -9.28
C TYR A 138 -4.78 -1.99 -8.63
N ASP A 139 -4.27 -1.83 -7.41
CA ASP A 139 -3.63 -2.88 -6.62
C ASP A 139 -4.36 -3.05 -5.28
N PHE A 140 -4.21 -4.20 -4.64
CA PHE A 140 -4.79 -4.44 -3.32
C PHE A 140 -3.80 -5.14 -2.40
N LEU A 141 -4.09 -5.05 -1.10
CA LEU A 141 -3.30 -5.70 -0.07
C LEU A 141 -3.98 -6.99 0.41
N VAL A 142 -3.18 -7.96 0.82
CA VAL A 142 -3.63 -9.10 1.61
C VAL A 142 -2.88 -9.09 2.94
N ILE A 143 -3.62 -9.25 4.03
CA ILE A 143 -3.05 -9.48 5.35
C ILE A 143 -3.40 -10.92 5.74
N ASP A 144 -2.44 -11.83 5.56
CA ASP A 144 -2.54 -13.19 6.04
C ASP A 144 -2.08 -13.30 7.51
N GLU A 145 -2.13 -14.50 8.07
CA GLU A 145 -1.91 -14.73 9.49
C GLU A 145 -0.50 -14.32 9.99
N PRO A 146 0.62 -14.63 9.30
CA PRO A 146 1.92 -14.04 9.63
C PRO A 146 1.93 -12.51 9.60
N CYS A 147 1.38 -11.88 8.55
CA CYS A 147 1.27 -10.42 8.45
C CYS A 147 0.52 -9.83 9.65
N MET A 148 -0.60 -10.46 10.05
CA MET A 148 -1.38 -10.00 11.21
C MET A 148 -0.56 -9.99 12.48
N ARG A 149 0.20 -11.05 12.76
CA ARG A 149 1.01 -11.14 13.99
C ARG A 149 2.09 -10.06 14.03
N VAL A 150 2.83 -9.86 12.94
CA VAL A 150 3.89 -8.84 12.92
C VAL A 150 3.33 -7.42 12.99
N LEU A 151 2.19 -7.15 12.34
CA LEU A 151 1.52 -5.85 12.42
C LEU A 151 0.94 -5.61 13.82
N ALA A 152 0.27 -6.59 14.41
CA ALA A 152 -0.31 -6.49 15.75
C ALA A 152 0.75 -6.25 16.83
N ALA A 153 1.96 -6.80 16.64
CA ALA A 153 3.10 -6.64 17.53
C ALA A 153 3.78 -5.25 17.46
N LEU A 154 3.47 -4.43 16.45
CA LEU A 154 4.04 -3.09 16.34
C LEU A 154 3.70 -2.23 17.58
N PRO A 155 4.63 -1.41 18.11
CA PRO A 155 4.38 -0.53 19.25
C PRO A 155 3.21 0.45 19.02
N LEU A 156 2.51 0.89 20.08
CA LEU A 156 1.51 1.99 19.99
C LEU A 156 2.18 3.33 19.81
N ARG A 157 3.41 3.44 20.30
CA ARG A 157 4.22 4.63 20.24
C ARG A 157 5.67 4.18 20.11
N THR A 158 6.42 4.84 19.26
CA THR A 158 7.87 4.77 19.29
C THR A 158 8.40 5.89 20.18
N ALA A 159 9.58 5.67 20.78
CA ALA A 159 10.27 6.74 21.47
C ALA A 159 10.60 7.87 20.47
N PRO A 160 10.45 9.15 20.86
CA PRO A 160 10.87 10.25 20.00
C PRO A 160 12.39 10.15 19.76
N LEU A 161 12.81 10.22 18.50
CA LEU A 161 14.24 10.25 18.18
C LEU A 161 14.84 11.58 18.63
N ARG A 162 16.02 11.54 19.27
CA ARG A 162 16.78 12.75 19.62
C ARG A 162 17.30 13.45 18.35
N VAL A 163 17.64 14.74 18.44
CA VAL A 163 18.22 15.52 17.32
C VAL A 163 19.60 16.07 17.72
N PRO A 164 20.69 15.75 17.00
CA PRO A 164 20.80 14.72 15.96
C PRO A 164 20.66 13.31 16.55
N VAL A 165 20.13 12.35 15.78
CA VAL A 165 19.96 10.96 16.23
C VAL A 165 21.25 10.14 16.08
N ASP A 166 21.47 9.17 16.96
CA ASP A 166 22.58 8.21 16.82
C ASP A 166 22.29 7.15 15.77
N PHE A 167 23.34 6.63 15.09
CA PHE A 167 23.24 5.44 14.24
C PHE A 167 22.45 4.30 14.87
N LEU A 168 22.79 3.94 16.10
CA LEU A 168 22.18 2.82 16.80
C LEU A 168 20.69 3.08 17.09
N GLU A 169 20.36 4.26 17.59
CA GLU A 169 18.99 4.64 17.96
C GLU A 169 18.03 4.64 16.76
N LYS A 170 18.45 5.20 15.63
CA LYS A 170 17.64 5.19 14.41
C LYS A 170 17.64 3.81 13.74
N SER A 171 18.71 3.02 13.86
CA SER A 171 18.73 1.63 13.39
C SER A 171 17.76 0.76 14.19
N GLU A 172 17.68 0.93 15.51
CA GLU A 172 16.71 0.24 16.36
C GLU A 172 15.28 0.62 15.99
N TRP A 173 15.00 1.91 15.81
CA TRP A 173 13.70 2.39 15.35
C TRP A 173 13.30 1.81 13.99
N LEU A 174 14.24 1.74 13.03
CA LEU A 174 13.98 1.13 11.72
C LEU A 174 13.72 -0.37 11.87
N ARG A 175 14.49 -1.07 12.71
CA ARG A 175 14.35 -2.51 12.96
C ARG A 175 12.98 -2.88 13.53
N GLU A 176 12.41 -2.04 14.40
CA GLU A 176 11.03 -2.23 14.90
C GLU A 176 10.00 -2.24 13.76
N SER A 177 10.24 -1.48 12.69
CA SER A 177 9.33 -1.33 11.56
C SER A 177 9.64 -2.23 10.36
N ASP A 178 10.90 -2.66 10.18
CA ASP A 178 11.36 -3.41 9.01
C ASP A 178 10.75 -4.81 8.92
N MET A 179 10.29 -5.34 10.05
CA MET A 179 9.68 -6.68 10.12
C MET A 179 8.17 -6.66 9.83
N ALA A 180 7.54 -5.49 9.77
CA ALA A 180 6.13 -5.38 9.42
C ALA A 180 5.96 -5.38 7.90
N TYR A 181 5.20 -6.34 7.39
CA TYR A 181 4.93 -6.47 5.97
C TYR A 181 3.48 -6.88 5.70
N VAL A 182 3.06 -6.63 4.48
CA VAL A 182 1.78 -7.03 3.89
C VAL A 182 2.06 -7.71 2.55
N TRP A 183 1.10 -8.43 1.99
CA TRP A 183 1.17 -8.84 0.60
C TRP A 183 0.59 -7.73 -0.27
N LEU A 184 1.31 -7.31 -1.31
CA LEU A 184 0.80 -6.42 -2.36
C LEU A 184 0.53 -7.27 -3.60
N ILE A 185 -0.66 -7.12 -4.19
CA ILE A 185 -1.09 -7.87 -5.37
C ILE A 185 -1.40 -6.89 -6.51
N ASP A 186 -0.65 -7.04 -7.60
CA ASP A 186 -0.87 -6.42 -8.91
C ASP A 186 -1.59 -7.44 -9.80
N TRP A 187 -2.92 -7.32 -9.87
CA TRP A 187 -3.75 -8.32 -10.56
C TRP A 187 -3.43 -8.44 -12.05
N ARG A 188 -2.94 -7.37 -12.70
CA ARG A 188 -2.55 -7.41 -14.11
C ARG A 188 -1.26 -8.19 -14.31
N ALA A 189 -0.32 -8.07 -13.38
CA ALA A 189 0.86 -8.93 -13.36
C ALA A 189 0.48 -10.40 -13.11
N VAL A 190 -0.48 -10.66 -12.20
CA VAL A 190 -1.03 -12.01 -11.97
C VAL A 190 -1.66 -12.61 -13.23
N GLU A 191 -2.39 -11.82 -14.01
CA GLU A 191 -3.02 -12.28 -15.24
C GLU A 191 -2.02 -12.53 -16.38
N ARG A 192 -1.01 -11.65 -16.51
CA ARG A 192 0.02 -11.77 -17.55
C ARG A 192 0.99 -12.91 -17.29
N TRP A 193 1.13 -13.37 -16.05
CA TRP A 193 2.07 -14.43 -15.71
C TRP A 193 1.70 -15.75 -16.41
N SER A 194 2.61 -16.20 -17.27
CA SER A 194 2.45 -17.42 -18.07
C SER A 194 2.94 -18.69 -17.38
N GLY A 195 3.57 -18.57 -16.20
CA GLY A 195 4.17 -19.71 -15.48
C GLY A 195 5.57 -20.10 -15.98
N GLU A 196 5.98 -19.58 -17.14
CA GLU A 196 7.30 -19.81 -17.69
C GLU A 196 8.26 -18.73 -17.18
N LYS A 197 9.47 -19.13 -16.75
CA LYS A 197 10.55 -18.15 -16.55
C LYS A 197 10.85 -17.53 -17.91
N GLY A 198 10.32 -16.34 -18.15
CA GLY A 198 10.70 -15.51 -19.30
C GLY A 198 12.22 -15.40 -19.37
N SER A 199 12.75 -15.46 -20.59
CA SER A 199 14.18 -15.35 -20.88
C SER A 199 14.82 -14.17 -20.14
N GLU A 200 16.11 -14.31 -19.85
CA GLU A 200 17.02 -13.50 -19.00
C GLU A 200 17.00 -11.96 -19.17
N TYR A 201 16.16 -11.40 -20.05
CA TYR A 201 16.23 -10.02 -20.53
C TYR A 201 14.91 -9.20 -20.44
N MET A 202 13.85 -9.71 -19.82
CA MET A 202 12.62 -8.93 -19.56
C MET A 202 12.26 -8.97 -18.07
N GLU A 203 12.69 -7.96 -17.30
CA GLU A 203 12.42 -7.85 -15.85
C GLU A 203 10.92 -7.89 -15.52
N ASP A 204 10.05 -7.48 -16.46
CA ASP A 204 8.60 -7.39 -16.26
C ASP A 204 7.84 -8.73 -16.41
N GLU A 205 8.41 -9.75 -17.06
CA GLU A 205 7.76 -11.06 -17.27
C GLU A 205 8.06 -12.07 -16.15
N ILE A 206 8.94 -11.72 -15.20
CA ILE A 206 9.36 -12.60 -14.10
C ILE A 206 8.52 -12.36 -12.83
N HIS A 207 7.80 -11.24 -12.75
CA HIS A 207 6.98 -10.92 -11.59
C HIS A 207 5.61 -11.59 -11.66
N ARG A 208 5.40 -12.64 -10.85
CA ARG A 208 4.10 -13.35 -10.72
C ARG A 208 2.92 -12.49 -10.28
N GLY A 209 3.16 -11.25 -9.84
CA GLY A 209 2.12 -10.27 -9.50
C GLY A 209 1.73 -10.20 -8.04
N TRP A 210 2.38 -10.97 -7.15
CA TRP A 210 2.26 -10.77 -5.70
C TRP A 210 3.60 -10.91 -4.99
N THR A 211 3.86 -9.99 -4.07
CA THR A 211 5.09 -9.94 -3.28
C THR A 211 4.79 -9.50 -1.85
N THR A 212 5.62 -9.94 -0.91
CA THR A 212 5.71 -9.29 0.39
C THR A 212 6.22 -7.88 0.20
N HIS A 213 5.57 -6.92 0.84
CA HIS A 213 5.87 -5.51 0.78
C HIS A 213 6.00 -4.97 2.20
N GLN A 214 7.13 -4.37 2.53
CA GLN A 214 7.30 -3.79 3.86
C GLN A 214 6.31 -2.63 4.05
N ALA A 215 5.69 -2.57 5.23
CA ALA A 215 4.63 -1.61 5.51
C ALA A 215 5.14 -0.16 5.39
N ILE A 216 6.42 0.09 5.64
CA ILE A 216 7.08 1.39 5.49
C ILE A 216 7.07 1.94 4.05
N PHE A 217 6.91 1.07 3.05
CA PHE A 217 6.90 1.45 1.63
C PHE A 217 5.49 1.58 1.03
N ILE A 218 4.43 1.42 1.83
CA ILE A 218 3.04 1.53 1.34
C ILE A 218 2.76 2.90 0.71
N ALA A 219 3.22 3.98 1.35
CA ALA A 219 3.04 5.33 0.81
C ALA A 219 3.82 5.50 -0.50
N ASP A 220 5.10 5.13 -0.50
CA ASP A 220 5.97 5.27 -1.67
C ASP A 220 5.42 4.53 -2.89
N THR A 221 5.02 3.27 -2.72
CA THR A 221 4.51 2.45 -3.82
C THR A 221 3.19 3.00 -4.35
N TRP A 222 2.31 3.47 -3.47
CA TRP A 222 1.06 4.10 -3.90
C TRP A 222 1.33 5.37 -4.73
N PHE A 223 2.20 6.27 -4.25
CA PHE A 223 2.49 7.52 -4.96
C PHE A 223 3.32 7.33 -6.23
N GLN A 224 4.21 6.33 -6.27
CA GLN A 224 4.88 5.94 -7.50
C GLN A 224 3.87 5.50 -8.56
N ARG A 225 2.93 4.61 -8.17
CA ARG A 225 1.86 4.16 -9.06
C ARG A 225 1.02 5.35 -9.55
N ALA A 226 0.65 6.24 -8.63
CA ALA A 226 -0.11 7.44 -8.94
C ALA A 226 0.64 8.37 -9.93
N LYS A 227 1.97 8.52 -9.80
CA LYS A 227 2.79 9.33 -10.72
C LYS A 227 2.79 8.79 -12.15
N TYR A 228 2.79 7.47 -12.33
CA TYR A 228 2.70 6.85 -13.67
C TYR A 228 1.32 6.98 -14.31
N MET A 229 0.31 7.43 -13.55
CA MET A 229 -1.07 7.65 -13.99
C MET A 229 -1.36 9.14 -14.24
N ASP A 230 -0.45 9.86 -14.92
CA ASP A 230 -0.59 11.23 -15.46
C ASP A 230 -1.69 12.12 -14.80
N MET A 231 -1.42 12.56 -13.56
CA MET A 231 -2.42 13.16 -12.67
C MET A 231 -2.35 14.69 -12.65
N GLU A 232 -2.91 15.38 -13.65
CA GLU A 232 -3.15 16.83 -13.56
C GLU A 232 -4.14 17.19 -12.41
N ASP A 233 -5.00 16.26 -11.99
CA ASP A 233 -6.04 16.46 -10.96
C ASP A 233 -5.58 16.23 -9.50
N TRP A 234 -4.33 15.81 -9.28
CA TRP A 234 -3.78 15.53 -7.95
C TRP A 234 -2.60 16.42 -7.57
N ILE A 235 -2.33 17.46 -8.38
CA ILE A 235 -1.30 18.45 -8.07
C ILE A 235 -1.64 19.06 -6.71
N ILE A 236 -0.79 18.73 -5.74
CA ILE A 236 -0.73 19.33 -4.42
C ILE A 236 -0.44 20.81 -4.67
N GLY A 237 -1.48 21.63 -4.59
CA GLY A 237 -1.35 23.08 -4.46
C GLY A 237 -0.77 23.45 -3.10
#